data_AF-A0A3N5UAC7-F1
#
_entry.id   AF-A0A3N5UAC7-F1
#
_cell.length_a   1.000
_cell.length_b   1.000
_cell.length_c   1.000
_cell.angle_alpha   90.00
_cell.angle_beta   90.00
_cell.angle_gamma   90.00
#
_symmetry.space_group_name_H-M   'P 1'
#
loop_
_entity.id
_entity.type
_entity.pdbx_description
1 polymer ?
#
loop_
_entity_poly.entity_id
_entity_poly.type
_entity_poly.pdbx_seq_one_letter_code
_entity_poly.pdbx_strand_id
1 'polypeptide(L)'
;GRILDGTGNPWYAADVGIQGGRITKIKKEIDPRFARRVIDAHGLTVCPGFIDSHSHDDVYLLANPRCDEKILQGVTTNVIGNCGISVSPCPMSTRLR
;
A
#
# COMPACT_ATOMS: atom_id res chain seq x y z
N GLY A 1 4.56 10.68 14.02
CA GLY A 1 5.78 10.24 13.29
C GLY A 1 6.27 11.34 12.36
N ARG A 2 7.19 11.04 11.44
CA ARG A 2 7.60 11.97 10.36
C ARG A 2 6.81 11.67 9.09
N ILE A 3 6.00 12.60 8.60
CA ILE A 3 5.22 12.41 7.37
C ILE A 3 6.03 12.84 6.16
N LEU A 4 6.17 11.93 5.19
CA LEU A 4 6.57 12.19 3.81
C LEU A 4 5.36 11.86 2.93
N ASP A 5 4.61 12.86 2.49
CA ASP A 5 3.32 12.66 1.80
C ASP A 5 3.43 12.35 0.30
N GLY A 6 4.65 12.31 -0.24
CA GLY A 6 4.93 11.96 -1.63
C GLY A 6 4.83 13.11 -2.63
N THR A 7 4.59 14.36 -2.20
CA THR A 7 4.53 15.52 -3.11
C THR A 7 5.90 16.17 -3.35
N GLY A 8 6.98 15.61 -2.80
CA GLY A 8 8.36 16.06 -3.00
C GLY A 8 8.87 17.09 -1.99
N ASN A 9 8.03 17.52 -1.05
CA ASN A 9 8.42 18.42 0.04
C ASN A 9 9.25 17.70 1.13
N PRO A 10 9.99 18.46 1.97
CA PRO A 10 10.57 17.92 3.20
C PRO A 10 9.51 17.30 4.11
N TRP A 11 9.95 16.44 5.03
CA TRP A 11 9.06 15.83 6.00
C TRP A 11 8.50 16.85 7.00
N TYR A 12 7.33 16.54 7.59
CA TYR A 12 6.76 17.30 8.72
C TYR A 12 6.19 16.39 9.82
N ALA A 13 6.08 16.90 11.04
CA ALA A 13 5.55 16.15 12.18
C ALA A 13 4.03 16.27 12.27
N ALA A 14 3.32 15.15 12.20
CA ALA A 14 1.88 15.07 12.35
C ALA A 14 1.42 13.62 12.58
N ASP A 15 0.15 13.50 12.94
CA ASP A 15 -0.63 12.28 13.03
C ASP A 15 -1.55 12.13 11.80
N VAL A 16 -1.81 10.87 11.41
CA VAL A 16 -2.69 10.51 10.30
C VAL A 16 -3.89 9.75 10.84
N GLY A 17 -5.09 10.30 10.64
CA GLY A 17 -6.36 9.64 10.97
C GLY A 17 -6.89 8.85 9.78
N ILE A 18 -7.26 7.59 10.02
CA ILE A 18 -7.83 6.70 8.99
C ILE A 18 -9.22 6.24 9.44
N GLN A 19 -10.20 6.35 8.55
CA GLN A 19 -11.55 5.83 8.76
C GLN A 19 -12.13 5.32 7.45
N GLY A 20 -12.77 4.16 7.45
CA GLY A 20 -13.39 3.58 6.25
C GLY A 20 -12.42 3.38 5.08
N GLY A 21 -11.16 3.04 5.36
CA GLY A 21 -10.12 2.84 4.34
C GLY A 21 -9.59 4.12 3.70
N ARG A 22 -9.92 5.30 4.24
CA ARG A 22 -9.46 6.60 3.73
C ARG A 22 -8.75 7.40 4.81
N ILE A 23 -7.80 8.24 4.39
CA ILE A 23 -7.22 9.28 5.25
C ILE A 23 -8.29 10.35 5.45
N THR A 24 -8.66 10.62 6.71
CA THR A 24 -9.70 11.62 7.05
C THR A 24 -9.14 12.89 7.66
N LYS A 25 -7.96 12.80 8.29
CA LYS A 25 -7.31 13.93 8.96
C LYS A 25 -5.79 13.75 8.89
N ILE A 26 -5.08 14.84 8.67
CA ILE A 26 -3.65 14.96 8.94
C ILE A 26 -3.49 16.23 9.79
N LYS A 27 -3.04 16.09 11.03
CA LYS A 27 -2.94 17.20 11.99
C LYS A 27 -1.75 16.99 12.92
N LYS A 28 -1.25 18.06 13.54
CA LYS A 28 -0.12 18.00 14.49
C LYS A 28 -0.36 16.97 15.61
N GLU A 29 -1.60 16.90 16.09
CA GLU A 29 -2.01 15.97 17.14
C GLU A 29 -3.47 15.54 16.89
N ILE A 30 -3.74 14.24 16.97
CA ILE A 30 -5.09 13.67 16.94
C ILE A 30 -5.34 12.98 18.28
N ASP A 31 -6.43 13.34 18.95
CA ASP A 31 -6.79 12.73 20.24
C ASP A 31 -7.00 11.21 20.08
N PRO A 32 -6.13 10.37 20.70
CA PRO A 32 -6.13 8.93 20.49
C PRO A 32 -7.38 8.24 21.06
N ARG A 33 -8.13 8.91 21.96
CA ARG A 33 -9.36 8.34 22.56
C ARG A 33 -10.47 8.09 21.54
N PHE A 34 -10.41 8.75 20.39
CA PHE A 34 -11.38 8.55 19.30
C PHE A 34 -10.95 7.48 18.30
N ALA A 35 -9.79 6.84 18.47
CA ALA A 35 -9.30 5.81 17.56
C ALA A 35 -9.56 4.41 18.10
N ARG A 36 -10.02 3.49 17.23
CA ARG A 36 -10.15 2.06 17.57
C ARG A 36 -8.78 1.40 17.75
N ARG A 37 -7.77 1.89 17.03
CA ARG A 37 -6.38 1.40 17.06
C ARG A 37 -5.46 2.59 16.89
N VAL A 38 -4.42 2.63 17.71
CA VAL A 38 -3.33 3.60 17.62
C VAL A 38 -2.06 2.85 17.27
N ILE A 39 -1.27 3.41 16.36
CA ILE A 39 0.06 2.91 15.99
C ILE A 39 1.05 4.02 16.32
N ASP A 40 1.98 3.73 17.23
CA ASP A 40 3.06 4.66 17.54
C ASP A 40 4.14 4.60 16.46
N ALA A 41 4.30 5.69 15.73
CA ALA A 41 5.31 5.89 14.70
C ALA A 41 6.38 6.90 15.13
N HIS A 42 6.61 7.07 16.44
CA HIS A 42 7.70 7.90 16.96
C HIS A 42 9.05 7.41 16.41
N GLY A 43 9.88 8.36 15.95
CA GLY A 43 11.16 8.05 15.30
C GLY A 43 11.06 7.39 13.92
N LEU A 44 9.86 7.00 13.47
CA LEU A 44 9.61 6.37 12.18
C LEU A 44 9.05 7.35 11.16
N THR A 45 9.04 6.91 9.90
CA THR A 45 8.44 7.63 8.77
C THR A 45 7.08 7.04 8.44
N VAL A 46 6.11 7.92 8.18
CA VAL A 46 4.80 7.57 7.63
C VAL A 46 4.76 8.15 6.21
N CYS A 47 4.52 7.29 5.22
CA CYS A 47 4.47 7.67 3.81
C CYS A 47 3.33 6.93 3.09
N PRO A 48 2.94 7.36 1.87
CA PRO A 48 2.09 6.56 1.01
C PRO A 48 2.68 5.17 0.81
N GLY A 49 1.81 4.15 0.71
CA GLY A 49 2.25 2.82 0.33
C GLY A 49 2.91 2.85 -1.04
N PHE A 50 3.96 2.04 -1.23
CA PHE A 50 4.71 2.06 -2.47
C PHE A 50 3.89 1.45 -3.61
N ILE A 51 4.09 2.01 -4.80
CA ILE A 51 3.51 1.51 -6.05
C ILE A 51 4.65 0.80 -6.79
N ASP A 52 4.57 -0.52 -6.89
CA ASP A 52 5.45 -1.29 -7.76
C ASP A 52 4.97 -1.12 -9.20
N SER A 53 5.67 -0.27 -9.94
CA SER A 53 5.31 0.10 -11.31
C SER A 53 5.63 -0.99 -12.32
N HIS A 54 6.38 -2.02 -11.95
CA HIS A 54 6.85 -3.02 -12.89
C HIS A 54 6.98 -4.39 -12.23
N SER A 55 5.89 -5.15 -12.28
CA SER A 55 5.82 -6.49 -11.71
C SER A 55 5.29 -7.52 -12.71
N HIS A 56 5.56 -8.78 -12.40
CA HIS A 56 5.04 -9.95 -13.11
C HIS A 56 4.21 -10.83 -12.17
N ASP A 57 3.48 -10.21 -11.24
CA ASP A 57 2.71 -10.93 -10.23
C ASP A 57 1.35 -11.42 -10.76
N ASP A 58 1.11 -11.32 -12.08
CA ASP A 58 -0.13 -11.66 -12.78
C ASP A 58 -0.76 -12.99 -12.32
N VAL A 59 0.05 -14.04 -12.32
CA VAL A 59 -0.35 -15.39 -11.89
C VAL A 59 -0.02 -15.60 -10.40
N TYR A 60 1.01 -14.93 -9.92
CA TYR A 60 1.48 -15.10 -8.55
C TYR A 60 0.45 -14.64 -7.52
N LEU A 61 -0.22 -13.52 -7.75
CA LEU A 61 -1.30 -13.02 -6.88
C LEU A 61 -2.51 -13.96 -6.82
N LEU A 62 -2.75 -14.75 -7.88
CA LEU A 62 -3.79 -15.78 -7.87
C LEU A 62 -3.37 -16.98 -7.02
N ALA A 63 -2.10 -17.40 -7.13
CA ALA A 63 -1.57 -18.55 -6.38
C ALA A 63 -1.27 -18.23 -4.91
N ASN A 64 -0.83 -16.99 -4.62
CA ASN A 64 -0.51 -16.48 -3.29
C ASN A 64 -1.14 -15.09 -3.08
N PRO A 65 -2.43 -15.02 -2.72
CA PRO A 65 -3.14 -13.74 -2.56
C PRO A 65 -2.60 -12.84 -1.47
N ARG A 66 -1.81 -13.37 -0.52
CA ARG A 66 -1.17 -12.55 0.52
C ARG A 66 -0.01 -11.74 -0.01
N CYS A 67 0.76 -12.28 -0.97
CA CYS A 67 1.90 -11.61 -1.59
C CYS A 67 2.82 -10.93 -0.55
N ASP A 68 3.17 -11.69 0.51
CA ASP A 68 3.85 -11.16 1.68
C ASP A 68 5.17 -10.47 1.32
N GLU A 69 5.87 -10.93 0.29
CA GLU A 69 7.13 -10.32 -0.16
C GLU A 69 6.96 -8.86 -0.61
N LYS A 70 5.81 -8.49 -1.18
CA LYS A 70 5.51 -7.11 -1.58
C LYS A 70 5.15 -6.28 -0.35
N ILE A 71 4.29 -6.83 0.50
CA ILE A 71 3.82 -6.15 1.72
C ILE A 71 5.01 -5.86 2.65
N LEU A 72 5.93 -6.81 2.81
CA LEU A 72 7.12 -6.65 3.67
C LEU A 72 8.09 -5.58 3.16
N GLN A 73 8.03 -5.23 1.88
CA GLN A 73 8.77 -4.11 1.29
C GLN A 73 8.02 -2.77 1.38
N GLY A 74 6.76 -2.76 1.84
CA GLY A 74 5.91 -1.57 1.90
C GLY A 74 5.10 -1.30 0.62
N VAL A 75 5.08 -2.24 -0.32
CA VAL A 75 4.28 -2.14 -1.54
C VAL A 75 2.81 -2.38 -1.22
N THR A 76 1.94 -1.49 -1.71
CA THR A 76 0.48 -1.60 -1.55
C THR A 76 -0.28 -1.76 -2.86
N THR A 77 0.39 -1.48 -3.99
CA THR A 77 -0.22 -1.54 -5.33
C THR A 77 0.81 -2.05 -6.32
N ASN A 78 0.42 -3.00 -7.17
CA ASN A 78 1.26 -3.54 -8.25
C ASN A 78 0.65 -3.20 -9.61
N VAL A 79 1.50 -2.80 -10.54
CA VAL A 79 1.17 -2.76 -11.97
C VAL A 79 1.71 -4.06 -12.59
N ILE A 80 0.79 -4.90 -13.07
CA ILE A 80 1.06 -6.21 -13.69
C ILE A 80 0.93 -6.15 -15.22
N GLY A 81 1.16 -7.25 -15.94
CA GLY A 81 1.00 -7.29 -17.40
C GLY A 81 2.18 -6.67 -18.17
N ASN A 82 3.37 -6.70 -17.56
CA ASN A 82 4.56 -6.04 -18.10
C ASN A 82 5.26 -6.87 -19.19
N CYS A 83 6.16 -6.22 -19.93
CA CYS A 83 7.03 -6.86 -20.94
C CYS A 83 6.30 -7.68 -22.02
N GLY A 84 5.04 -7.34 -22.33
CA GLY A 84 4.22 -8.08 -23.29
C GLY A 84 3.69 -9.42 -22.76
N ILE A 85 3.78 -9.64 -21.44
CA ILE A 85 3.34 -10.86 -20.77
C ILE A 85 2.23 -10.49 -19.80
N SER A 86 1.07 -11.14 -19.94
CA SER A 86 -0.08 -10.97 -19.05
C SER A 86 -0.83 -12.28 -18.88
N VAL A 87 -1.59 -12.40 -17.78
CA VAL A 87 -2.46 -13.59 -17.55
C VAL A 87 -3.58 -13.72 -18.60
N SER A 88 -3.91 -12.64 -19.29
CA SER A 88 -5.00 -12.55 -20.27
C SER A 88 -4.47 -12.01 -21.61
N PRO A 89 -5.03 -12.41 -22.77
CA PRO A 89 -6.13 -13.37 -22.95
C PRO A 89 -5.72 -14.80 -22.58
N CYS A 90 -6.64 -15.51 -21.91
CA CYS A 90 -6.49 -16.93 -21.54
C CYS A 90 -7.60 -17.74 -22.21
N PRO A 91 -7.33 -18.93 -22.79
CA PRO A 91 -8.37 -19.76 -23.40
C PRO A 91 -9.50 -20.06 -22.42
N MET A 92 -10.77 -20.03 -22.86
CA MET A 92 -11.95 -20.31 -22.00
C MET A 92 -11.91 -21.68 -21.32
N SER A 93 -11.14 -22.63 -21.83
CA SER A 93 -10.90 -23.94 -21.21
C SER A 93 -10.03 -23.87 -19.95
N THR A 94 -9.31 -22.77 -19.74
CA THR A 94 -8.40 -22.59 -18.61
C THR A 94 -9.18 -22.06 -17.41
N ARG A 95 -9.51 -22.95 -16.47
CA ARG A 95 -9.95 -22.55 -15.13
C ARG A 95 -8.73 -22.38 -14.24
N LEU A 96 -8.40 -21.13 -13.93
CA LEU A 96 -7.52 -20.82 -12.81
C LEU A 96 -8.33 -21.10 -11.54
N ARG A 97 -7.86 -22.06 -10.74
CA ARG A 97 -8.50 -22.50 -9.49
C ARG A 97 -8.30 -21.48 -8.38
#